data_AF-A0A9J7BPY8-F1
#
_entry.id   AF-A0A9J7BPY8-F1
#
_cell.length_a   1.000
_cell.length_b   1.000
_cell.length_c   1.000
_cell.angle_alpha   90.00
_cell.angle_beta   90.00
_cell.angle_gamma   90.00
#
_symmetry.space_group_name_H-M   'P 1'
#
loop_
_entity.id
_entity.type
_entity.pdbx_description
1 polymer ?
#
loop_
_entity_poly.entity_id
_entity_poly.type
_entity_poly.pdbx_seq_one_letter_code
_entity_poly.pdbx_strand_id
1 'polypeptide(L)'
;MIRRPDWQSRLSAYIVDCAHRPFRYGELDCGLFVAGAIETMTGIDVAGELRGKYRFRREAFAAIRALCGQPTMAAIADHLAAQFGIEPIAPTFASRGDAVQLRSGQRASLGIVDLHSHHLLTPYSAGLLRLPMSHAVRAWRI
;
A
#
# COMPACT_ATOMS: atom_id res chain seq x y z
N MET A 1 -1.19 5.14 -14.09
CA MET A 1 -2.56 4.59 -13.97
C MET A 1 -3.57 5.75 -13.96
N ILE A 2 -4.87 5.53 -14.20
CA ILE A 2 -5.90 6.60 -14.21
C ILE A 2 -6.78 6.49 -12.97
N ARG A 3 -6.92 7.60 -12.22
CA ARG A 3 -7.84 7.70 -11.08
C ARG A 3 -9.26 8.01 -11.54
N ARG A 4 -10.25 7.43 -10.87
CA ARG A 4 -11.69 7.70 -11.06
C ARG A 4 -11.99 9.16 -10.69
N PRO A 5 -12.97 9.83 -11.31
CA PRO A 5 -13.28 11.24 -11.00
C PRO A 5 -13.59 11.53 -9.52
N ASP A 6 -14.15 10.55 -8.82
CA ASP A 6 -14.56 10.61 -7.40
C ASP A 6 -13.57 9.91 -6.44
N TRP A 7 -12.32 9.68 -6.88
CA TRP A 7 -11.35 8.87 -6.14
C TRP A 7 -11.08 9.39 -4.72
N GLN A 8 -11.14 10.70 -4.48
CA GLN A 8 -10.90 11.28 -3.15
C GLN A 8 -11.95 10.83 -2.14
N SER A 9 -13.24 10.92 -2.51
CA SER A 9 -14.34 10.48 -1.66
C SER A 9 -14.30 8.97 -1.44
N ARG A 10 -13.96 8.20 -2.48
CA ARG A 10 -13.77 6.75 -2.37
C ARG A 10 -12.62 6.38 -1.42
N LEU A 11 -11.46 7.02 -1.59
CA LEU A 11 -10.31 6.81 -0.72
C LEU A 11 -10.63 7.22 0.73
N SER A 12 -11.36 8.32 0.93
CA SER A 12 -11.81 8.75 2.26
C SER A 12 -12.66 7.67 2.94
N ALA A 13 -13.68 7.15 2.24
CA ALA A 13 -14.55 6.10 2.76
C ALA A 13 -13.75 4.81 3.07
N TYR A 14 -12.80 4.44 2.20
CA TYR A 14 -11.93 3.29 2.42
C TYR A 14 -11.02 3.44 3.64
N ILE A 15 -10.42 4.61 3.83
CA ILE A 15 -9.59 4.91 5.00
C ILE A 15 -10.42 4.82 6.29
N VAL A 16 -11.65 5.34 6.28
CA VAL A 16 -12.57 5.27 7.42
C VAL A 16 -12.93 3.81 7.73
N ASP A 17 -13.29 3.00 6.74
CA ASP A 17 -13.54 1.56 6.92
C ASP A 17 -12.32 0.85 7.54
N CYS A 18 -11.14 1.06 6.97
CA CYS A 18 -9.91 0.44 7.44
C CYS A 18 -9.52 0.87 8.87
N ALA A 19 -9.90 2.08 9.29
CA ALA A 19 -9.64 2.55 10.65
C ALA A 19 -10.40 1.74 11.71
N HIS A 20 -11.49 1.07 11.35
CA HIS A 20 -12.29 0.24 12.24
C HIS A 20 -11.96 -1.25 12.16
N ARG A 21 -10.94 -1.63 11.37
CA ARG A 21 -10.57 -3.03 11.12
C ARG A 21 -9.18 -3.33 11.69
N PRO A 22 -9.00 -4.48 12.36
CA PRO A 22 -7.70 -4.86 12.89
C PRO A 22 -6.74 -5.29 11.77
N PHE A 23 -5.44 -5.10 11.99
CA PHE A 23 -4.40 -5.65 11.11
C PHE A 23 -4.51 -7.18 11.06
N ARG A 24 -4.62 -7.74 9.84
CA ARG A 24 -4.63 -9.18 9.59
C ARG A 24 -3.97 -9.50 8.26
N TYR A 25 -2.96 -10.36 8.28
CA TYR A 25 -2.32 -10.86 7.06
C TYR A 25 -3.35 -11.56 6.17
N GLY A 26 -3.38 -11.21 4.89
CA GLY A 26 -4.30 -11.79 3.90
C GLY A 26 -5.63 -11.07 3.77
N GLU A 27 -5.91 -10.11 4.66
CA GLU A 27 -7.17 -9.35 4.71
C GLU A 27 -6.91 -7.84 4.72
N LEU A 28 -6.20 -7.35 5.73
CA LEU A 28 -5.83 -5.93 5.91
C LEU A 28 -4.42 -5.86 6.54
N ASP A 29 -3.42 -6.21 5.75
CA ASP A 29 -2.02 -5.91 6.04
C ASP A 29 -1.53 -4.73 5.20
N CYS A 30 -0.28 -4.31 5.37
CA CYS A 30 0.23 -3.12 4.70
C CYS A 30 0.22 -3.23 3.16
N GLY A 31 0.39 -4.44 2.60
CA GLY A 31 0.36 -4.63 1.14
C GLY A 31 -1.07 -4.59 0.61
N LEU A 32 -1.97 -5.35 1.22
CA LEU A 32 -3.38 -5.38 0.82
C LEU A 32 -4.13 -4.09 1.11
N PHE A 33 -3.70 -3.34 2.13
CA PHE A 33 -4.24 -2.00 2.40
C PHE A 33 -3.92 -1.03 1.26
N VAL A 34 -2.67 -0.99 0.81
CA VAL A 34 -2.26 -0.14 -0.32
C VAL A 34 -2.93 -0.61 -1.60
N ALA A 35 -2.99 -1.92 -1.85
CA ALA A 35 -3.68 -2.47 -3.02
C ALA A 35 -5.17 -2.10 -3.04
N GLY A 36 -5.87 -2.22 -1.90
CA GLY A 36 -7.27 -1.82 -1.78
C GLY A 36 -7.50 -0.32 -1.96
N ALA A 37 -6.55 0.53 -1.53
CA ALA A 37 -6.60 1.96 -1.80
C ALA A 37 -6.43 2.26 -3.29
N ILE A 38 -5.49 1.60 -3.97
CA ILE A 38 -5.29 1.70 -5.42
C ILE A 38 -6.58 1.27 -6.15
N GLU A 39 -7.10 0.09 -5.83
CA GLU A 39 -8.33 -0.45 -6.40
C GLU A 39 -9.52 0.50 -6.20
N THR A 40 -9.64 1.09 -5.01
CA THR A 40 -10.67 2.07 -4.69
C THR A 40 -10.56 3.34 -5.56
N MET A 41 -9.34 3.82 -5.79
CA MET A 41 -9.09 5.04 -6.56
C MET A 41 -9.19 4.82 -8.06
N THR A 42 -8.82 3.65 -8.58
CA THR A 42 -8.61 3.42 -10.01
C THR A 42 -9.52 2.35 -10.59
N GLY A 43 -10.03 1.45 -9.75
CA GLY A 43 -10.79 0.27 -10.16
C GLY A 43 -9.94 -0.95 -10.52
N ILE A 44 -8.63 -0.90 -10.29
CA ILE A 44 -7.70 -1.97 -10.67
C ILE A 44 -7.16 -2.66 -9.42
N ASP A 45 -7.41 -3.96 -9.26
CA ASP A 45 -6.81 -4.76 -8.20
C ASP A 45 -5.38 -5.17 -8.57
N VAL A 46 -4.40 -4.47 -8.01
CA VAL A 46 -2.96 -4.75 -8.23
C VAL A 46 -2.44 -5.93 -7.42
N ALA A 47 -3.21 -6.47 -6.46
CA ALA A 47 -2.79 -7.55 -5.59
C ALA A 47 -3.73 -8.76 -5.64
N GLY A 48 -4.48 -8.94 -6.72
CA GLY A 48 -5.44 -10.03 -6.88
C GLY A 48 -4.81 -11.42 -6.70
N GLU A 49 -3.56 -11.62 -7.13
CA GLU A 49 -2.82 -12.88 -6.95
C GLU A 49 -2.38 -13.14 -5.50
N LEU A 50 -2.37 -12.12 -4.64
CA LEU A 50 -1.95 -12.18 -3.24
C LEU A 50 -3.14 -12.24 -2.28
N ARG A 51 -4.28 -11.66 -2.65
CA ARG A 51 -5.46 -11.53 -1.79
C ARG A 51 -5.99 -12.91 -1.38
N GLY A 52 -6.15 -13.13 -0.07
CA GLY A 52 -6.65 -14.39 0.49
C GLY A 52 -5.73 -15.61 0.33
N LYS A 53 -4.47 -15.44 -0.11
CA LYS A 53 -3.52 -16.56 -0.32
C LYS A 53 -2.66 -16.89 0.89
N TYR A 54 -2.71 -16.10 1.94
CA TYR A 54 -1.90 -16.27 3.14
C TYR A 54 -2.65 -15.74 4.36
N ARG A 55 -2.26 -16.22 5.55
CA ARG A 55 -2.81 -15.80 6.85
C ARG A 55 -1.72 -15.37 7.83
N PHE A 56 -0.46 -15.65 7.51
CA PHE A 56 0.68 -15.30 8.36
C PHE A 56 1.77 -14.58 7.58
N ARG A 57 2.58 -13.78 8.31
CA ARG A 57 3.73 -13.07 7.75
C ARG A 57 4.65 -13.98 6.92
N ARG A 58 4.99 -15.16 7.43
CA ARG A 58 5.89 -16.09 6.73
C ARG A 58 5.32 -16.52 5.37
N GLU A 59 4.02 -16.74 5.30
CA GLU A 59 3.31 -17.15 4.09
C GLU A 59 3.22 -15.98 3.10
N ALA A 60 2.95 -14.77 3.59
CA ALA A 60 2.96 -13.55 2.78
C ALA A 60 4.33 -13.35 2.09
N PHE A 61 5.41 -13.47 2.85
CA PHE A 61 6.77 -13.32 2.32
C PHE A 61 7.20 -14.48 1.41
N ALA A 62 6.66 -15.69 1.61
CA ALA A 62 6.84 -16.81 0.69
C ALA A 62 6.11 -16.55 -0.64
N ALA A 63 4.87 -16.04 -0.59
CA ALA A 63 4.11 -15.65 -1.78
C ALA A 63 4.82 -14.51 -2.54
N ILE A 64 5.32 -13.49 -1.84
CA ILE A 64 6.13 -12.42 -2.44
C ILE A 64 7.35 -13.00 -3.16
N ARG A 65 8.10 -13.90 -2.51
CA ARG A 65 9.25 -14.56 -3.14
C ARG A 65 8.86 -15.33 -4.40
N ALA A 66 7.71 -16.01 -4.40
CA ALA A 66 7.24 -16.74 -5.58
C ALA A 66 6.93 -15.82 -6.77
N LEU A 67 6.43 -14.61 -6.51
CA LEU A 67 6.08 -13.63 -7.56
C LEU A 67 7.30 -12.87 -8.10
N CYS A 68 8.17 -12.36 -7.23
CA CYS A 68 9.24 -11.44 -7.63
C CYS A 68 10.65 -11.91 -7.27
N GLY A 69 10.82 -13.15 -6.80
CA GLY A 69 12.12 -13.76 -6.46
C GLY A 69 12.73 -13.29 -5.14
N GLN A 70 12.30 -12.15 -4.60
CA GLN A 70 12.86 -11.54 -3.39
C GLN A 70 11.78 -11.25 -2.33
N PRO A 71 11.88 -11.80 -1.11
CA PRO A 71 10.88 -11.62 -0.06
C PRO A 71 10.99 -10.26 0.63
N THR A 72 10.78 -9.16 -0.09
CA THR A 72 10.82 -7.80 0.48
C THR A 72 9.65 -6.95 -0.01
N MET A 73 9.23 -5.99 0.81
CA MET A 73 8.18 -5.03 0.43
C MET A 73 8.61 -4.16 -0.76
N ALA A 74 9.90 -3.83 -0.84
CA ALA A 74 10.47 -3.10 -1.96
C ALA A 74 10.31 -3.87 -3.27
N ALA A 75 10.72 -5.15 -3.28
CA ALA A 75 10.69 -5.98 -4.47
C ALA A 75 9.27 -6.23 -4.99
N ILE A 76 8.30 -6.51 -4.10
CA ILE A 76 6.91 -6.68 -4.55
C ILE A 76 6.30 -5.37 -5.04
N ALA A 77 6.57 -4.24 -4.38
CA ALA A 77 6.08 -2.94 -4.82
C ALA A 77 6.64 -2.57 -6.20
N ASP A 78 7.93 -2.82 -6.45
CA ASP A 78 8.55 -2.57 -7.75
C ASP A 78 8.02 -3.50 -8.84
N HIS A 79 7.85 -4.78 -8.52
CA HIS A 79 7.30 -5.77 -9.44
C HIS A 79 5.89 -5.38 -9.90
N LEU A 80 5.00 -5.06 -8.95
CA LEU A 80 3.64 -4.61 -9.26
C LEU A 80 3.64 -3.25 -9.96
N ALA A 81 4.51 -2.32 -9.55
CA ALA A 81 4.61 -1.03 -10.19
C ALA A 81 5.00 -1.16 -11.68
N ALA A 82 5.97 -2.01 -11.99
CA ALA A 82 6.36 -2.30 -13.37
C ALA A 82 5.21 -2.97 -14.15
N GLN A 83 4.52 -3.95 -13.56
CA GLN A 83 3.40 -4.66 -14.19
C GLN A 83 2.23 -3.73 -14.54
N PHE A 84 1.93 -2.76 -13.69
CA PHE A 84 0.78 -1.87 -13.84
C PHE A 84 1.12 -0.46 -14.38
N GLY A 85 2.37 -0.23 -14.78
CA GLY A 85 2.82 1.08 -15.29
C GLY A 85 2.68 2.20 -14.26
N ILE A 86 3.02 1.91 -13.00
CA ILE A 86 3.02 2.86 -11.88
C ILE A 86 4.44 3.44 -11.77
N GLU A 87 4.53 4.77 -11.81
CA GLU A 87 5.82 5.46 -11.83
C GLU A 87 6.40 5.62 -10.41
N PRO A 88 7.66 5.21 -10.16
CA PRO A 88 8.38 5.57 -8.94
C PRO A 88 8.67 7.07 -8.91
N ILE A 89 8.42 7.70 -7.77
CA ILE A 89 8.66 9.14 -7.56
C ILE A 89 9.47 9.34 -6.28
N ALA A 90 10.19 10.46 -6.18
CA ALA A 90 10.84 10.82 -4.91
C ALA A 90 9.77 11.07 -3.83
N PRO A 91 9.98 10.65 -2.57
CA PRO A 91 9.01 10.85 -1.50
C PRO A 91 8.56 12.31 -1.29
N THR A 92 9.42 13.28 -1.62
CA THR A 92 9.11 14.71 -1.58
C THR A 92 8.09 15.17 -2.62
N PHE A 93 7.89 14.41 -3.70
CA PHE A 93 6.88 14.64 -4.73
C PHE A 93 5.62 13.77 -4.54
N ALA A 94 5.58 12.95 -3.48
CA ALA A 94 4.41 12.15 -3.17
C ALA A 94 3.26 13.05 -2.73
N SER A 95 2.07 12.75 -3.25
CA SER A 95 0.85 13.52 -3.09
C SER A 95 -0.29 12.62 -2.61
N ARG A 96 -1.42 13.21 -2.23
CA ARG A 96 -2.63 12.50 -1.75
C ARG A 96 -2.91 11.25 -2.58
N GLY A 97 -3.06 10.11 -1.93
CA GLY A 97 -3.36 8.82 -2.57
C GLY A 97 -2.13 8.10 -3.14
N ASP A 98 -0.95 8.71 -3.19
CA ASP A 98 0.26 8.02 -3.64
C ASP A 98 0.67 6.95 -2.63
N ALA A 99 1.21 5.85 -3.15
CA ALA A 99 1.71 4.77 -2.32
C ALA A 99 3.14 5.09 -1.85
N VAL A 100 3.46 4.70 -0.62
CA VAL A 100 4.77 4.94 -0.03
C VAL A 100 5.30 3.70 0.68
N GLN A 101 6.61 3.53 0.67
CA GLN A 101 7.29 2.57 1.52
C GLN A 101 7.84 3.29 2.74
N LEU A 102 7.55 2.73 3.91
CA LEU A 102 8.10 3.16 5.18
C LEU A 102 9.29 2.29 5.54
N ARG A 103 10.42 2.92 5.87
CA ARG A 103 11.67 2.24 6.27
C ARG A 103 12.21 1.27 5.21
N SER A 104 13.40 0.73 5.46
CA SER A 104 14.06 -0.25 4.58
C SER A 104 14.33 -1.56 5.32
N GLY A 105 14.59 -2.64 4.57
CA GLY A 105 14.94 -3.95 5.12
C GLY A 105 13.74 -4.69 5.74
N GLN A 106 14.02 -5.51 6.77
CA GLN A 106 13.03 -6.44 7.33
C GLN A 106 11.83 -5.76 8.02
N ARG A 107 11.95 -4.48 8.39
CA ARG A 107 10.88 -3.69 9.00
C ARG A 107 10.15 -2.78 8.01
N ALA A 108 10.43 -2.94 6.71
CA ALA A 108 9.73 -2.19 5.68
C ALA A 108 8.23 -2.52 5.70
N SER A 109 7.41 -1.51 5.50
CA SER A 109 5.96 -1.63 5.30
C SER A 109 5.51 -0.66 4.21
N LEU A 110 4.27 -0.80 3.74
CA LEU A 110 3.68 0.12 2.77
C LEU A 110 2.58 0.98 3.42
N GLY A 111 2.28 2.10 2.80
CA GLY A 111 1.21 3.02 3.22
C GLY A 111 0.73 3.90 2.07
N ILE A 112 -0.25 4.74 2.37
CA ILE A 112 -0.83 5.72 1.45
C ILE A 112 -0.67 7.12 2.02
N VAL A 113 -0.31 8.11 1.18
CA VAL A 113 -0.35 9.52 1.56
C VAL A 113 -1.81 9.95 1.76
N ASP A 114 -2.11 10.55 2.91
CA ASP A 114 -3.47 10.94 3.27
C ASP A 114 -4.03 12.07 2.39
N LEU A 115 -5.32 12.37 2.55
CA LEU A 115 -6.00 13.41 1.76
C LEU A 115 -5.57 14.85 2.10
N HIS A 116 -4.74 15.03 3.13
CA HIS A 116 -4.19 16.34 3.52
C HIS A 116 -2.73 16.51 3.09
N SER A 117 -2.10 15.49 2.47
CA SER A 117 -0.70 15.49 1.99
C SER A 117 0.38 15.65 3.07
N HIS A 118 0.02 15.66 4.36
CA HIS A 118 0.99 15.89 5.45
C HIS A 118 1.42 14.60 6.14
N HIS A 119 0.60 13.56 6.00
CA HIS A 119 0.80 12.30 6.68
C HIS A 119 0.67 11.14 5.72
N LEU A 120 1.24 10.02 6.12
CA LEU A 120 0.97 8.72 5.54
C LEU A 120 0.19 7.85 6.53
N LEU A 121 -0.60 6.94 5.98
CA LEU A 121 -1.42 5.99 6.73
C LEU A 121 -0.95 4.57 6.41
N THR A 122 -0.87 3.72 7.44
CA THR A 122 -0.54 2.30 7.30
C THR A 122 -1.30 1.48 8.35
N PRO A 123 -1.75 0.24 8.05
CA PRO A 123 -2.42 -0.60 9.02
C PRO A 123 -1.56 -0.92 10.24
N TYR A 124 -2.21 -1.00 11.39
CA TYR A 124 -1.62 -1.34 12.69
C TYR A 124 -2.58 -2.20 13.51
N SER A 125 -2.16 -2.65 14.70
CA SER A 125 -2.90 -3.66 15.50
C SER A 125 -4.39 -3.34 15.72
N ALA A 126 -4.75 -2.07 15.86
CA ALA A 126 -6.13 -1.62 16.10
C ALA A 126 -6.58 -0.48 15.16
N GLY A 127 -6.32 -0.61 13.86
CA GLY A 127 -6.78 0.35 12.84
C GLY A 127 -5.63 0.90 12.00
N LEU A 128 -5.61 2.22 11.78
CA LEU A 128 -4.56 2.88 11.00
C LEU A 128 -3.63 3.71 11.87
N LEU A 129 -2.33 3.53 11.67
CA LEU A 129 -1.30 4.41 12.20
C LEU A 129 -1.08 5.57 11.23
N ARG A 130 -1.10 6.79 11.77
CA ARG A 130 -0.78 8.03 11.06
C ARG A 130 0.65 8.44 11.39
N LEU A 131 1.49 8.64 10.37
CA LEU A 131 2.89 9.03 10.54
C LEU A 131 3.23 10.24 9.67
N PRO A 132 4.24 11.05 10.06
CA PRO A 132 4.76 12.10 9.19
C PRO A 132 5.38 11.53 7.91
N MET A 133 5.32 12.31 6.82
CA MET A 133 5.92 11.95 5.53
C MET A 133 7.43 11.67 5.60
N SER A 134 8.14 12.15 6.62
CA SER A 134 9.56 11.85 6.86
C SER A 134 9.87 10.37 7.07
N HIS A 135 8.86 9.53 7.32
CA HIS A 135 9.03 8.08 7.40
C HIS A 135 9.05 7.38 6.03
N ALA A 136 8.60 8.06 4.97
CA ALA A 136 8.59 7.53 3.63
C ALA A 136 10.02 7.54 3.05
N VAL A 137 10.48 6.37 2.60
CA VAL A 137 11.79 6.21 1.94
C VAL A 137 11.67 6.02 0.43
N ARG A 138 10.49 5.61 -0.06
CA ARG A 138 10.16 5.44 -1.48
C ARG A 138 8.69 5.80 -1.70
N ALA A 139 8.34 6.20 -2.91
CA ALA A 139 6.98 6.54 -3.28
C ALA A 139 6.66 6.15 -4.73
N TRP A 140 5.37 5.97 -5.02
CA TRP A 140 4.85 5.63 -6.34
C TRP A 140 3.61 6.45 -6.65
N ARG A 141 3.55 7.02 -7.87
CA ARG A 141 2.43 7.80 -8.37
C ARG A 141 1.30 6.87 -8.81
N ILE A 142 0.21 6.86 -8.04
CA ILE A 142 -0.99 6.07 -8.39
C ILE A 142 -1.85 6.84 -9.39
#